data_AF-A0A7S3Y5N6-F1
#
_entry.id   AF-A0A7S3Y5N6-F1
#
_cell.length_a   1.000
_cell.length_b   1.000
_cell.length_c   1.000
_cell.angle_alpha   90.00
_cell.angle_beta   90.00
_cell.angle_gamma   90.00
#
_symmetry.space_group_name_H-M   'P 1'
#
loop_
_entity.id
_entity.type
_entity.pdbx_description
1 polymer ?
#
loop_
_entity_poly.entity_id
_entity_poly.type
_entity_poly.pdbx_seq_one_letter_code
_entity_poly.pdbx_strand_id
1 'polypeptide(L)'
;GWFCARHKEPGTVRVKTKTCQYAGCSQVPTFNFGVEKRGMFCARHKVQGMVDVTKKRRCEYAGCSKASSFDFEGEQWRRFCTKHNKAPAGKVDDVNPRKKKSCEQAGCGKRPCFNFE
;
A
#
# COMPACT_ATOMS: atom_id res chain seq x y z
N GLY A 1 11.91 1.07 -7.72
CA GLY A 1 13.23 1.22 -8.33
C GLY A 1 14.25 0.46 -7.53
N TRP A 2 15.48 0.44 -8.02
CA TRP A 2 16.67 -0.14 -7.38
C TRP A 2 17.58 0.97 -6.82
N PHE A 3 17.56 2.16 -7.44
CA PHE A 3 18.42 3.28 -7.07
C PHE A 3 17.64 4.47 -6.50
N CYS A 4 18.25 5.21 -5.57
CA CYS A 4 17.71 6.50 -5.11
C CYS A 4 18.14 7.65 -6.03
N ALA A 5 17.54 8.84 -5.88
CA ALA A 5 17.87 10.00 -6.70
C ALA A 5 19.36 10.39 -6.69
N ARG A 6 20.08 10.11 -5.59
CA ARG A 6 21.52 10.38 -5.46
C ARG A 6 22.39 9.32 -6.14
N HIS A 7 21.92 8.09 -6.26
CA HIS A 7 22.69 6.96 -6.79
C HIS A 7 22.08 6.42 -8.08
N LYS A 8 21.36 7.26 -8.83
CA LYS A 8 20.82 6.87 -10.14
C LYS A 8 21.98 6.58 -11.09
N GLU A 9 21.90 5.48 -11.83
CA GLU A 9 22.89 5.16 -12.86
C GLU A 9 22.49 5.75 -14.22
N PRO A 10 23.45 5.99 -15.13
CA PRO A 10 23.15 6.29 -16.52
C PRO A 10 22.21 5.23 -17.11
N GLY A 11 21.19 5.66 -17.86
CA GLY A 11 20.17 4.76 -18.41
C GLY A 11 19.05 4.36 -17.43
N THR A 12 19.08 4.82 -16.17
CA THR A 12 17.96 4.60 -15.24
C THR A 12 16.90 5.71 -15.36
N VAL A 13 15.64 5.32 -15.40
CA VAL A 13 14.48 6.20 -15.43
C VAL A 13 13.79 6.27 -14.07
N ARG A 14 13.19 7.43 -13.75
CA ARG A 14 12.42 7.58 -12.51
C ARG A 14 11.15 6.74 -12.60
N VAL A 15 10.95 5.85 -11.64
CA VAL A 15 9.73 5.05 -11.52
C VAL A 15 8.55 5.99 -11.34
N LYS A 16 7.66 6.02 -12.34
CA LYS A 16 6.46 6.85 -12.32
C LYS A 16 5.58 6.42 -11.15
N THR A 17 5.21 7.40 -10.31
CA THR A 17 4.16 7.20 -9.32
C THR A 17 2.84 6.97 -10.05
N LYS A 18 2.05 6.01 -9.58
CA LYS A 18 0.71 5.78 -10.09
C LYS A 18 -0.09 7.08 -9.97
N THR A 19 -0.71 7.49 -11.07
CA THR A 19 -1.57 8.68 -11.14
C THR A 19 -3.03 8.27 -11.21
N CYS A 20 -3.91 9.23 -10.92
CA CYS A 20 -5.34 9.10 -11.12
C CYS A 20 -5.65 8.68 -12.56
N GLN A 21 -6.63 7.80 -12.72
CA GLN A 21 -7.08 7.30 -14.03
C GLN A 21 -7.83 8.36 -14.85
N TYR A 22 -8.25 9.46 -14.24
CA TYR A 22 -8.86 10.57 -14.95
C TYR A 22 -7.82 11.26 -15.86
N ALA A 23 -8.18 11.46 -17.13
CA ALA A 23 -7.29 12.04 -18.13
C ALA A 23 -6.75 13.42 -17.68
N GLY A 24 -5.44 13.61 -17.83
CA GLY A 24 -4.76 14.85 -17.42
C GLY A 24 -4.61 15.03 -15.90
N CYS A 25 -4.98 14.05 -15.07
CA CYS A 25 -4.82 14.15 -13.62
C CYS A 25 -3.51 13.50 -13.13
N SER A 26 -2.65 14.33 -12.54
CA SER A 26 -1.38 13.89 -11.94
C SER A 26 -1.47 13.55 -10.44
N GLN A 27 -2.67 13.64 -9.84
CA GLN A 27 -2.85 13.39 -8.41
C GLN A 27 -2.72 11.89 -8.08
N VAL A 28 -2.30 11.61 -6.84
CA VAL A 28 -2.18 10.23 -6.34
C VAL A 28 -3.58 9.62 -6.20
N PRO A 29 -3.80 8.42 -6.77
CA PRO A 29 -5.08 7.75 -6.64
C PRO A 29 -5.19 7.04 -5.29
N THR A 30 -6.24 7.36 -4.54
CA THR A 30 -6.53 6.81 -3.21
C THR A 30 -7.92 6.18 -3.11
N PHE A 31 -8.81 6.44 -4.07
CA PHE A 31 -10.18 5.96 -4.10
C PHE A 31 -10.40 4.87 -5.15
N ASN A 32 -11.27 3.92 -4.85
CA ASN A 32 -11.74 2.90 -5.78
C ASN A 32 -13.12 2.37 -5.37
N PHE A 33 -13.79 1.61 -6.24
CA PHE A 33 -15.09 0.95 -5.98
C PHE A 33 -15.00 -0.28 -5.06
N GLY A 34 -13.88 -0.45 -4.35
CA GLY A 34 -13.71 -1.45 -3.30
C GLY A 34 -13.30 -2.84 -3.76
N VAL A 35 -13.47 -3.19 -5.05
CA VAL A 35 -13.06 -4.49 -5.60
C VAL A 35 -11.54 -4.71 -5.52
N GLU A 36 -10.75 -3.65 -5.67
CA GLU A 36 -9.29 -3.74 -5.60
C GLU A 36 -8.71 -2.99 -4.41
N LYS A 37 -7.67 -3.58 -3.80
CA LYS A 37 -6.87 -2.97 -2.73
C LYS A 37 -6.02 -1.77 -3.20
N ARG A 38 -6.16 -1.33 -4.46
CA ARG A 38 -5.40 -0.25 -5.12
C ARG A 38 -6.32 0.91 -5.48
N GLY A 39 -5.87 2.14 -5.19
CA GLY A 39 -6.57 3.35 -5.60
C GLY A 39 -6.44 3.55 -7.10
N MET A 40 -7.55 3.93 -7.75
CA MET A 40 -7.62 4.28 -9.18
C MET A 40 -7.93 5.77 -9.39
N PHE A 41 -8.66 6.39 -8.46
CA PHE A 41 -9.09 7.79 -8.54
C PHE A 41 -8.56 8.61 -7.38
N CYS A 42 -8.26 9.90 -7.61
CA CYS A 42 -7.88 10.81 -6.53
C CYS A 42 -9.12 11.34 -5.79
N ALA A 43 -8.92 12.04 -4.67
CA ALA A 43 -10.02 12.62 -3.89
C ALA A 43 -10.93 13.56 -4.71
N ARG A 44 -10.36 14.28 -5.69
CA ARG A 44 -11.10 15.19 -6.57
C ARG A 44 -11.97 14.47 -7.60
N HIS A 45 -11.58 13.28 -8.03
CA HIS A 45 -12.32 12.47 -9.01
C HIS A 45 -13.01 11.27 -8.35
N LYS A 46 -13.31 11.39 -7.05
CA LYS A 46 -14.12 10.42 -6.32
C LYS A 46 -15.58 10.58 -6.74
N VAL A 47 -16.23 9.50 -7.13
CA VAL A 47 -17.69 9.45 -7.34
C VAL A 47 -18.40 8.66 -6.25
N GLN A 48 -19.73 8.72 -6.23
CA GLN A 48 -20.56 7.96 -5.28
C GLN A 48 -20.26 6.46 -5.39
N GLY A 49 -20.17 5.78 -4.25
CA GLY A 49 -19.79 4.36 -4.18
C GLY A 49 -18.28 4.09 -4.11
N MET A 50 -17.43 5.09 -4.39
CA MET A 50 -15.98 4.93 -4.17
C MET A 50 -15.58 5.08 -2.70
N VAL A 51 -14.70 4.20 -2.26
CA VAL A 51 -14.12 4.19 -0.92
C VAL A 51 -12.63 4.50 -0.97
N ASP A 52 -12.11 5.14 0.08
CA ASP A 52 -10.68 5.38 0.23
C ASP A 52 -9.99 4.06 0.62
N VAL A 53 -9.20 3.51 -0.29
CA VAL A 53 -8.52 2.23 -0.09
C VAL A 53 -7.18 2.36 0.63
N THR A 54 -6.73 3.60 0.88
CA THR A 54 -5.48 3.90 1.58
C THR A 54 -5.68 4.12 3.07
N LYS A 55 -6.91 4.47 3.48
CA LYS A 55 -7.26 4.58 4.89
C LYS A 55 -7.10 3.24 5.58
N LYS A 56 -6.15 3.19 6.52
CA LYS A 56 -6.04 2.09 7.47
C LYS A 56 -7.26 2.15 8.38
N ARG A 57 -8.06 1.09 8.39
CA ARG A 57 -9.15 0.99 9.36
C ARG A 57 -8.58 0.64 10.73
N ARG A 58 -9.35 0.90 11.79
CA ARG A 58 -9.02 0.38 13.11
C ARG A 58 -9.38 -1.09 13.19
N CYS A 59 -8.68 -1.81 14.04
CA CYS A 59 -9.04 -3.15 14.43
C CYS A 59 -10.48 -3.17 14.98
N GLU A 60 -11.29 -4.12 14.53
CA GLU A 60 -12.69 -4.23 14.91
C GLU A 60 -12.90 -4.77 16.34
N TYR A 61 -11.88 -5.43 16.90
CA TYR A 61 -11.88 -5.87 18.29
C TYR A 61 -12.11 -4.71 19.26
N ALA A 62 -13.11 -4.86 20.14
CA ALA A 62 -13.50 -3.83 21.11
C ALA A 62 -12.31 -3.40 21.98
N GLY A 63 -12.13 -2.09 22.15
CA GLY A 63 -11.00 -1.52 22.89
C GLY A 63 -9.65 -1.55 22.17
N CYS A 64 -9.57 -2.04 20.93
CA CYS A 64 -8.32 -2.04 20.17
C CYS A 64 -8.16 -0.77 19.30
N SER A 65 -7.15 0.04 19.59
CA SER A 65 -6.81 1.25 18.81
C SER A 65 -5.83 1.00 17.66
N LYS A 66 -5.40 -0.25 17.44
CA LYS A 66 -4.42 -0.58 16.41
C LYS A 66 -5.02 -0.54 15.01
N ALA A 67 -4.19 -0.17 14.02
CA ALA A 67 -4.57 -0.28 12.62
C ALA A 67 -4.81 -1.75 12.22
N SER A 68 -5.86 -1.99 11.47
CA SER A 68 -6.13 -3.29 10.88
C SER A 68 -5.12 -3.58 9.76
N SER A 69 -4.57 -4.78 9.80
CA SER A 69 -3.57 -5.30 8.87
C SER A 69 -4.01 -6.62 8.22
N PHE A 70 -5.04 -7.27 8.76
CA PHE A 70 -5.49 -8.62 8.41
C PHE A 70 -6.97 -8.66 8.03
N ASP A 71 -7.27 -9.51 7.06
CA ASP A 71 -8.58 -9.90 6.55
C ASP A 71 -8.71 -11.44 6.62
N PHE A 72 -9.94 -11.97 6.61
CA PHE A 72 -10.21 -13.40 6.47
C PHE A 72 -10.47 -13.75 4.99
N GLU A 73 -10.37 -15.03 4.64
CA GLU A 73 -10.62 -15.49 3.27
C GLU A 73 -12.02 -15.08 2.80
N GLY A 74 -12.11 -14.41 1.66
CA GLY A 74 -13.36 -13.85 1.12
C GLY A 74 -13.67 -12.40 1.54
N GLU A 75 -12.96 -11.82 2.51
CA GLU A 75 -13.16 -10.43 2.93
C GLU A 75 -12.30 -9.45 2.12
N GLN A 76 -12.91 -8.37 1.62
CA GLN A 76 -12.21 -7.38 0.79
C GLN A 76 -11.38 -6.37 1.62
N TRP A 77 -11.61 -6.31 2.95
CA TRP A 77 -11.07 -5.28 3.83
C TRP A 77 -10.39 -5.84 5.06
N ARG A 78 -9.25 -5.23 5.42
CA ARG A 78 -8.56 -5.52 6.67
C ARG A 78 -9.43 -5.08 7.84
N ARG A 79 -9.86 -6.02 8.67
CA ARG A 79 -10.72 -5.80 9.83
C ARG A 79 -9.97 -5.95 11.15
N PHE A 80 -8.89 -6.70 11.16
CA PHE A 80 -8.17 -7.03 12.40
C PHE A 80 -6.71 -6.60 12.36
N CYS A 81 -6.16 -6.24 13.52
CA CYS A 81 -4.71 -5.97 13.65
C CYS A 81 -3.91 -7.28 13.73
N THR A 82 -2.58 -7.19 13.66
CA THR A 82 -1.66 -8.34 13.82
C THR A 82 -1.92 -9.18 15.08
N LYS A 83 -2.38 -8.56 16.17
CA LYS A 83 -2.68 -9.26 17.42
C LYS A 83 -4.03 -9.97 17.41
N HIS A 84 -4.98 -9.51 16.59
CA HIS A 84 -6.36 -9.99 16.56
C HIS A 84 -6.68 -10.68 15.23
N ASN A 85 -5.66 -11.14 14.51
CA ASN A 85 -5.77 -11.69 13.15
C ASN A 85 -6.26 -13.15 13.09
N LYS A 86 -6.73 -13.71 14.20
CA LYS A 86 -7.19 -15.10 14.29
C LYS A 86 -8.71 -15.13 14.35
N ALA A 87 -9.34 -15.91 13.47
CA ALA A 87 -10.69 -16.42 13.71
C ALA A 87 -10.68 -17.27 15.00
N PRO A 88 -11.81 -17.51 15.67
CA PRO A 88 -11.84 -18.44 16.79
C PRO A 88 -11.21 -19.79 16.36
N ALA A 89 -10.12 -20.14 17.06
CA ALA A 89 -9.27 -21.33 16.93
C ALA A 89 -8.46 -21.55 15.64
N GLY A 90 -7.13 -21.57 15.80
CA GLY A 90 -6.26 -22.50 15.08
C GLY A 90 -5.39 -21.94 13.94
N LYS A 91 -4.09 -21.91 14.21
CA LYS A 91 -2.93 -21.72 13.31
C LYS A 91 -2.54 -20.28 12.96
N VAL A 92 -1.31 -19.97 13.36
CA VAL A 92 -0.59 -18.72 13.11
C VAL A 92 0.29 -18.94 11.91
N ASP A 93 -0.01 -18.27 10.81
CA ASP A 93 1.01 -18.09 9.77
C ASP A 93 1.83 -16.85 10.10
N ASP A 94 3.13 -17.11 10.26
CA ASP A 94 4.20 -16.16 10.53
C ASP A 94 4.22 -15.07 9.44
N VAL A 95 3.64 -13.90 9.73
CA VAL A 95 3.69 -12.78 8.79
C VAL A 95 5.06 -12.13 8.87
N ASN A 96 5.95 -12.59 8.00
CA ASN A 96 7.24 -11.98 7.76
C ASN A 96 7.08 -10.47 7.48
N PRO A 97 7.62 -9.57 8.31
CA PRO A 97 7.55 -8.14 8.05
C PRO A 97 8.18 -7.86 6.68
N ARG A 98 7.40 -7.26 5.75
CA ARG A 98 7.91 -6.87 4.44
C ARG A 98 9.19 -6.05 4.62
N LYS A 99 10.35 -6.61 4.27
CA LYS A 99 11.63 -5.92 4.29
C LYS A 99 11.49 -4.65 3.46
N LYS A 100 11.71 -3.48 4.07
CA LYS A 100 11.65 -2.20 3.34
C LYS A 100 12.73 -2.23 2.27
N LYS A 101 12.33 -2.16 0.99
CA LYS A 101 13.28 -2.08 -0.13
C LYS A 101 14.08 -0.77 -0.02
N SER A 102 15.40 -0.90 0.10
CA SER A 102 16.37 0.20 0.14
C SER A 102 17.08 0.34 -1.20
N CYS A 103 17.81 1.43 -1.35
CA CYS A 103 18.72 1.63 -2.48
C CYS A 103 19.76 0.51 -2.52
N GLU A 104 20.13 0.08 -3.73
CA GLU A 104 21.08 -1.02 -3.95
C GLU A 104 22.52 -0.64 -3.55
N GLN A 105 22.87 0.65 -3.68
CA GLN A 105 24.13 1.17 -3.15
C GLN A 105 24.34 0.77 -1.68
N ALA A 106 25.46 0.10 -1.41
CA ALA A 106 25.85 -0.33 -0.08
C ALA A 106 25.80 0.84 0.93
N GLY A 107 25.22 0.58 2.10
CA GLY A 107 25.06 1.58 3.16
C GLY A 107 23.96 2.63 2.92
N CYS A 108 23.21 2.57 1.81
CA CYS A 108 22.17 3.55 1.52
C CYS A 108 20.77 3.09 1.97
N GLY A 109 20.28 3.64 3.09
CA GLY A 109 18.92 3.41 3.57
C GLY A 109 17.80 4.16 2.82
N LYS A 110 18.12 4.92 1.76
CA LYS A 110 17.12 5.72 1.04
C LYS A 110 16.18 4.82 0.22
N ARG A 111 14.91 5.20 0.14
CA ARG A 111 13.93 4.50 -0.69
C ARG A 111 14.30 4.63 -2.18
N PRO A 112 14.38 3.53 -2.94
CA PRO A 112 14.77 3.60 -4.33
C PRO A 112 13.60 4.04 -5.23
N CYS A 113 13.87 4.99 -6.12
CA CYS A 113 12.90 5.62 -7.02
C CYS A 113 13.32 5.60 -8.51
N PHE A 114 14.48 5.06 -8.85
CA PHE A 114 14.99 4.90 -10.23
C PHE A 114 15.14 3.42 -10.57
N ASN A 115 14.90 3.05 -11.82
CA ASN A 115 15.01 1.69 -12.35
C ASN A 115 15.57 1.73 -13.77
N PHE A 116 16.13 0.65 -14.27
CA PHE A 116 16.29 0.48 -15.72
C PHE A 116 14.91 0.43 -16.38
N GLU A 117 14.82 1.00 -17.59
CA GLU A 117 13.60 0.99 -18.43
C GLU A 117 13.17 -0.44 -18.78
#